data_AF-M0JS16-F1
#
_entry.id   AF-M0JS16-F1
#
_cell.length_a   1.000
_cell.length_b   1.000
_cell.length_c   1.000
_cell.angle_alpha   90.00
_cell.angle_beta   90.00
_cell.angle_gamma   90.00
#
_symmetry.space_group_name_H-M   'P 1'
#
loop_
_entity.id
_entity.type
_entity.pdbx_description
1 polymer ?
#
loop_
_entity_poly.entity_id
_entity_poly.type
_entity_poly.pdbx_seq_one_letter_code
_entity_poly.pdbx_strand_id
1 'polypeptide(L)' 'MTTVRWNGEWFEDITELLADGTVSVTLDTVLPLSEATEAHRLSEAKHARGKIILTPGDDESASN' A
#
# COMPACT_ATOMS: atom_id res chain seq x y z
N MET A 1 21.74 1.71 8.30
CA MET A 1 21.05 3.01 8.21
C MET A 1 20.74 3.24 6.74
N THR A 2 19.53 2.89 6.30
CA THR A 2 19.16 2.91 4.86
C THR A 2 18.72 4.31 4.50
N THR A 3 19.50 4.99 3.65
CA THR A 3 19.13 6.31 3.13
C THR A 3 18.07 6.10 2.06
N VAL A 4 16.81 6.40 2.38
CA VAL A 4 15.74 6.45 1.38
C VAL A 4 16.02 7.65 0.47
N ARG A 5 16.36 7.38 -0.80
CA ARG A 5 16.48 8.41 -1.81
C ARG A 5 15.12 8.59 -2.47
N TRP A 6 14.49 9.73 -2.19
CA TRP A 6 13.33 10.21 -2.91
C TRP A 6 13.80 10.74 -4.26
N ASN A 7 13.64 9.97 -5.33
CA ASN A 7 13.87 10.41 -6.70
C ASN A 7 12.49 10.61 -7.37
N GLY A 8 12.15 11.86 -7.68
CA GLY A 8 10.86 12.21 -8.31
C GLY A 8 10.70 11.59 -9.69
N GLU A 9 11.75 11.65 -10.53
CA GLU A 9 11.74 11.02 -11.87
C GLU A 9 11.45 9.53 -11.78
N TRP A 10 12.11 8.82 -10.86
CA TRP A 10 11.87 7.38 -10.68
C TRP A 10 10.43 7.08 -10.24
N PHE A 11 9.83 7.97 -9.43
CA PHE A 11 8.45 7.80 -9.01
C PHE A 11 7.49 8.04 -10.18
N GLU A 12 7.76 9.01 -11.04
CA GLU A 12 6.99 9.23 -12.28
C GLU A 12 7.06 8.01 -13.20
N ASP A 13 8.26 7.50 -13.48
CA ASP A 13 8.47 6.31 -14.31
C ASP A 13 7.69 5.09 -13.81
N ILE A 14 7.76 4.79 -12.50
CA ILE A 14 7.05 3.64 -11.94
C ILE A 14 5.53 3.86 -11.93
N THR A 15 5.04 5.09 -11.80
CA THR A 15 3.60 5.37 -11.89
C THR A 15 3.06 5.23 -13.30
N GLU A 16 3.83 5.55 -14.33
CA GLU A 16 3.44 5.32 -15.72
C GLU A 16 3.30 3.81 -16.01
N LEU A 17 4.27 3.02 -15.55
CA LEU A 17 4.24 1.55 -15.66
C LEU A 17 3.10 0.89 -14.85
N LEU A 18 2.66 1.54 -13.77
CA LEU A 18 1.48 1.11 -13.02
C LEU A 18 0.19 1.48 -13.77
N ALA A 19 0.16 2.65 -14.41
CA ALA A 19 -1.01 3.14 -15.15
C ALA A 19 -1.25 2.39 -16.46
N ASP A 20 -0.20 1.99 -17.16
CA ASP A 20 -0.29 1.19 -18.39
C ASP A 20 -0.54 -0.30 -18.15
N GLY A 21 -0.45 -0.76 -16.90
CA GLY A 21 -0.70 -2.14 -16.48
C GLY A 21 0.49 -3.10 -16.64
N THR A 22 1.67 -2.60 -17.03
CA THR A 22 2.92 -3.37 -17.12
C THR A 22 3.37 -3.87 -15.76
N VAL A 23 3.10 -3.09 -14.70
CA VAL A 23 3.35 -3.45 -13.32
C VAL A 23 2.03 -3.57 -12.57
N SER A 24 1.80 -4.71 -11.91
CA SER A 24 0.64 -4.92 -11.04
C SER A 24 1.08 -5.07 -9.58
N VAL A 25 0.41 -4.37 -8.66
CA VAL A 25 0.64 -4.56 -7.23
C VAL A 25 -0.33 -5.60 -6.69
N THR A 26 0.19 -6.66 -6.09
CA THR A 26 -0.65 -7.61 -5.33
C THR A 26 -0.96 -7.01 -3.96
N LEU A 27 -2.23 -6.66 -3.76
CA LEU A 27 -2.77 -6.27 -2.46
C LEU A 27 -3.14 -7.54 -1.70
N ASP A 28 -2.74 -7.60 -0.43
CA ASP A 28 -3.10 -8.72 0.44
C ASP A 28 -4.34 -8.40 1.25
N THR A 29 -4.30 -7.28 1.96
CA THR A 29 -5.38 -6.84 2.84
C THR A 29 -5.44 -5.32 2.84
N VAL A 30 -6.66 -4.79 2.82
CA VAL A 30 -6.95 -3.37 3.04
C VAL A 30 -7.68 -3.28 4.36
N LEU A 31 -7.11 -2.55 5.31
CA LEU A 31 -7.68 -2.33 6.64
C LEU A 31 -7.85 -0.83 6.88
N PRO A 32 -8.86 -0.39 7.64
CA PRO A 32 -8.92 1.00 8.04
C PRO A 32 -7.75 1.34 8.96
N LEU A 33 -7.36 2.62 8.98
CA LEU A 33 -6.26 3.11 9.81
C LEU A 33 -6.54 2.88 11.31
N SER A 34 -7.81 2.81 11.69
CA SER A 34 -8.27 2.40 13.03
C SER A 34 -7.78 1.00 13.42
N GLU A 35 -7.54 0.12 12.44
CA GLU A 35 -7.04 -1.25 12.61
C GLU A 35 -5.53 -1.40 12.32
N ALA A 36 -4.77 -0.30 12.37
CA ALA A 36 -3.32 -0.32 12.10
C ALA A 36 -2.53 -1.32 12.98
N THR A 37 -2.99 -1.58 14.20
CA THR A 37 -2.38 -2.59 15.08
C THR A 37 -2.49 -4.00 14.50
N GLU A 38 -3.64 -4.36 13.94
CA GLU A 38 -3.83 -5.67 13.32
C GLU A 38 -3.07 -5.77 11.99
N ALA A 39 -3.06 -4.71 11.20
CA ALA A 39 -2.21 -4.61 10.01
C ALA A 39 -0.72 -4.83 10.34
N HIS A 40 -0.25 -4.27 11.45
CA HIS A 40 1.13 -4.47 11.91
C HIS A 40 1.39 -5.94 12.27
N ARG A 41 0.46 -6.56 13.01
CA ARG A 41 0.55 -7.98 13.37
C ARG A 41 0.61 -8.89 12.15
N LEU A 42 -0.24 -8.65 11.15
CA LEU A 42 -0.25 -9.39 9.89
C LEU A 42 1.07 -9.22 9.10
N SER A 43 1.65 -8.02 9.13
CA SER A 43 2.96 -7.74 8.54
C SER A 43 4.09 -8.49 9.26
N GLU A 44 4.11 -8.45 10.59
CA GLU A 44 5.11 -9.14 11.42
C GLU A 44 5.06 -10.66 11.26
N ALA A 45 3.86 -11.22 11.07
CA ALA A 45 3.67 -12.65 10.87
C ALA A 45 4.27 -13.16 9.54
N LYS A 46 4.77 -12.27 8.66
CA LYS A 46 5.35 -12.58 7.33
C LYS A 46 4.44 -13.43 6.42
N HIS A 47 3.15 -13.50 6.76
CA HIS A 47 2.15 -14.22 5.97
C HIS A 47 1.56 -13.36 4.86
N ALA A 48 1.74 -12.03 4.94
CA ALA A 48 1.35 -11.14 3.87
C ALA A 48 2.27 -11.36 2.66
N ARG A 49 1.73 -11.95 1.59
CA ARG A 49 2.43 -12.14 0.30
C ARG A 49 2.37 -10.87 -0.56
N GLY A 50 1.55 -9.90 -0.17
CA GLY A 50 1.36 -8.63 -0.86
C GLY A 50 1.58 -7.41 0.03
N LYS A 51 1.07 -6.26 -0.44
CA LYS A 51 1.04 -5.03 0.34
C LYS A 51 -0.20 -5.02 1.24
N ILE A 52 -0.01 -4.63 2.50
CA ILE A 52 -1.09 -4.28 3.42
C ILE A 52 -1.32 -2.77 3.28
N ILE A 53 -2.54 -2.38 2.93
CA ILE A 53 -2.90 -0.97 2.74
C ILE A 53 -3.74 -0.52 3.93
N LEU A 54 -3.44 0.69 4.42
CA LEU A 54 -4.21 1.34 5.46
C LEU A 54 -4.98 2.52 4.87
N THR A 55 -6.31 2.50 4.99
CA THR A 55 -7.18 3.58 4.52
C THR A 55 -7.45 4.59 5.66
N PRO A 56 -7.26 5.90 5.44
CA PRO A 56 -7.41 6.90 6.51
C PRO A 56 -8.83 7.09 7.07
N GLY A 57 -9.85 6.56 6.39
CA GLY A 57 -11.23 6.58 6.85
C GLY A 57 -11.73 5.17 7.10
N ASP A 58 -12.59 5.01 8.12
CA ASP A 58 -13.52 3.90 8.15
C ASP A 58 -14.35 4.00 6.86
N ASP A 59 -14.50 2.91 6.09
CA ASP A 59 -15.23 2.92 4.82
C ASP A 59 -16.71 3.30 5.02
N GLU A 60 -16.99 4.60 5.12
CA GLU A 60 -18.31 5.24 5.00
C GLU A 60 -18.36 6.13 3.75
N SER A 61 -17.26 6.23 2.99
CA SER A 61 -17.13 7.11 1.81
C SER A 61 -17.54 6.44 0.48
N ALA A 62 -18.11 5.23 0.51
CA ALA A 62 -18.71 4.58 -0.66
C ALA A 62 -20.18 4.98 -0.91
N SER A 63 -20.62 6.14 -0.41
CA SER A 63 -21.91 6.75 -0.78
C SER A 63 -21.77 8.27 -0.91
N ASN A 64 -21.28 8.73 -2.05
CA ASN A 64 -21.76 9.95 -2.71
C ASN A 64 -21.44 9.94 -4.20
#